data_AF-A0AA42E4J5-F1
#
_entry.id   AF-A0AA42E4J5-F1
#
_cell.length_a   1.000
_cell.length_b   1.000
_cell.length_c   1.000
_cell.angle_alpha   90.00
_cell.angle_beta   90.00
_cell.angle_gamma   90.00
#
_symmetry.space_group_name_H-M   'P 1'
#
loop_
_entity.id
_entity.type
_entity.pdbx_description
1 polymer ?
#
loop_
_entity_poly.entity_id
_entity_poly.type
_entity_poly.pdbx_seq_one_letter_code
_entity_poly.pdbx_strand_id
1 'polypeptide(L)'
;MKVPYSDYPAAMIFYKMQKAGILIGSPENLDISGEWQFTAVCDDEKANGFESKYGMKLTVKFRHVPNSFGRLLAKIGYGQVLWTLGLDDFRPLCLPYILGARSNISYIVGGAFDIPPPTPGVGYNLRTVVVGDGARILLIALLRLYANLHTPVYHVVVGDVLGESSVRSVIAKLESVDVGIGAIGSIEAEGSHWLPNVWPLP
;
A
#
# COMPACT_ATOMS: atom_id res chain seq x y z
N MET A 1 -34.59 -7.01 17.88
CA MET A 1 -33.69 -7.20 19.03
C MET A 1 -32.78 -5.99 19.15
N LYS A 2 -32.42 -5.55 20.36
CA LYS A 2 -31.44 -4.47 20.58
C LYS A 2 -30.15 -5.10 21.13
N VAL A 3 -29.02 -4.86 20.47
CA VAL A 3 -27.70 -5.35 20.89
C VAL A 3 -26.87 -4.14 21.34
N PRO A 4 -26.21 -4.17 22.51
CA PRO A 4 -25.25 -3.14 22.91
C PRO A 4 -24.07 -3.04 21.92
N TYR A 5 -23.60 -1.82 21.66
CA TYR A 5 -22.46 -1.58 20.76
C TYR A 5 -21.18 -2.31 21.22
N SER A 6 -20.96 -2.41 22.54
CA SER A 6 -19.82 -3.11 23.14
C SER A 6 -19.74 -4.58 22.72
N ASP A 7 -20.88 -5.19 22.39
CA ASP A 7 -20.99 -6.61 22.12
C ASP A 7 -20.88 -6.91 20.61
N TYR A 8 -20.94 -5.87 19.76
CA TYR A 8 -20.80 -6.05 18.32
C TYR A 8 -19.33 -6.33 17.97
N PRO A 9 -19.01 -7.47 17.35
CA PRO A 9 -17.67 -7.73 16.85
C PRO A 9 -17.39 -6.82 15.64
N ALA A 10 -16.29 -6.08 15.69
CA ALA A 10 -15.88 -5.23 14.58
C ALA A 10 -15.01 -6.06 13.62
N ALA A 11 -15.44 -6.14 12.36
CA ALA A 11 -14.63 -6.70 11.29
C ALA A 11 -13.96 -5.55 10.53
N MET A 12 -12.63 -5.60 10.44
CA MET A 12 -11.88 -4.70 9.57
C MET A 12 -11.62 -5.40 8.24
N ILE A 13 -12.04 -4.78 7.15
CA ILE A 13 -11.91 -5.35 5.80
C ILE A 13 -10.74 -4.71 5.08
N PHE A 14 -9.92 -5.58 4.52
CA PHE A 14 -8.74 -5.24 3.76
C PHE A 14 -8.77 -5.96 2.41
N TYR A 15 -7.88 -5.54 1.52
CA TYR A 15 -7.64 -6.20 0.25
C TYR A 15 -6.29 -6.88 0.25
N LYS A 16 -6.23 -8.12 -0.23
CA LYS A 16 -5.01 -8.73 -0.73
C LYS A 16 -4.88 -8.32 -2.19
N MET A 17 -3.74 -7.74 -2.54
CA MET A 17 -3.50 -7.16 -3.86
C MET A 17 -2.29 -7.83 -4.51
N GLN A 18 -2.31 -7.90 -5.83
CA GLN A 18 -1.16 -8.20 -6.65
C GLN A 18 -0.24 -6.96 -6.76
N LYS A 19 0.86 -7.11 -7.50
CA LYS A 19 1.76 -6.01 -7.84
C LYS A 19 1.04 -4.96 -8.70
N ALA A 20 1.27 -3.68 -8.42
CA ALA A 20 0.72 -2.55 -9.18
C ALA A 20 1.06 -2.68 -10.67
N GLY A 21 0.10 -2.35 -11.54
CA GLY A 21 0.21 -2.49 -13.00
C GLY A 21 1.47 -1.85 -13.59
N ILE A 22 1.83 -0.66 -13.12
CA ILE A 22 3.02 0.06 -13.57
C ILE A 22 4.32 -0.73 -13.30
N LEU A 23 4.39 -1.48 -12.20
CA LEU A 23 5.59 -2.23 -11.82
C LEU A 23 5.72 -3.57 -12.56
N ILE A 24 4.65 -4.06 -13.18
CA ILE A 24 4.69 -5.23 -14.06
C ILE A 24 4.77 -4.86 -15.55
N GLY A 25 4.87 -3.56 -15.87
CA GLY A 25 4.88 -3.07 -17.25
C GLY A 25 3.54 -3.23 -17.97
N SER A 26 2.44 -3.38 -17.23
CA SER A 26 1.10 -3.38 -17.82
C SER A 26 0.75 -2.01 -18.37
N PRO A 27 -0.10 -1.92 -19.41
CA PRO A 27 -0.59 -0.64 -19.88
C PRO A 27 -1.57 -0.02 -18.88
N GLU A 28 -1.63 1.30 -18.84
CA GLU A 28 -2.45 2.05 -17.88
C GLU A 28 -3.96 1.80 -18.01
N ASN A 29 -4.44 1.36 -19.17
CA ASN A 29 -5.86 1.04 -19.38
C ASN A 29 -6.26 -0.35 -18.85
N LEU A 30 -5.31 -1.19 -18.43
CA LEU A 30 -5.60 -2.50 -17.86
C LEU A 30 -5.86 -2.37 -16.34
N ASP A 31 -7.13 -2.41 -15.95
CA ASP A 31 -7.55 -2.36 -14.55
C ASP A 31 -7.65 -3.76 -13.94
N ILE A 32 -6.77 -4.07 -13.00
CA ILE A 32 -6.71 -5.34 -12.26
C ILE A 32 -7.36 -5.25 -10.87
N SER A 33 -8.02 -4.14 -10.54
CA SER A 33 -8.68 -3.97 -9.22
C SER A 33 -9.83 -4.94 -8.98
N GLY A 34 -10.37 -5.56 -10.03
CA GLY A 34 -11.36 -6.63 -9.94
C GLY A 34 -10.80 -7.96 -9.43
N GLU A 35 -9.48 -8.15 -9.45
CA GLU A 35 -8.80 -9.37 -9.00
C GLU A 35 -8.38 -9.30 -7.51
N TRP A 36 -8.63 -8.18 -6.85
CA TRP A 36 -8.31 -7.99 -5.44
C TRP A 36 -9.22 -8.86 -4.57
N GLN A 37 -8.62 -9.55 -3.60
CA GLN A 37 -9.35 -10.46 -2.72
C GLN A 37 -9.62 -9.80 -1.38
N PHE A 38 -10.84 -9.92 -0.88
CA PHE A 38 -11.13 -9.47 0.47
C PHE A 38 -10.47 -10.36 1.52
N THR A 39 -9.97 -9.73 2.57
CA THR A 39 -9.63 -10.40 3.81
C THR A 39 -10.24 -9.62 4.96
N ALA A 40 -10.75 -10.34 5.96
CA ALA A 40 -11.33 -9.75 7.15
C ALA A 40 -10.40 -10.06 8.32
N VAL A 41 -10.01 -9.02 9.05
CA VAL A 41 -9.41 -9.16 10.37
C VAL A 41 -10.54 -8.98 11.38
N CYS A 42 -10.90 -10.09 12.01
CA CYS A 42 -11.98 -10.16 12.99
C CYS A 42 -11.41 -10.53 14.36
N ASP A 43 -12.09 -10.06 15.40
CA ASP A 43 -11.93 -10.59 16.75
C ASP A 43 -12.80 -11.84 16.87
N ASP A 44 -12.19 -13.00 16.58
CA ASP A 44 -12.90 -14.29 16.56
C ASP A 44 -13.48 -14.64 17.93
N GLU A 45 -12.80 -14.29 19.01
CA GLU A 45 -13.30 -14.49 20.38
C GLU A 45 -14.60 -13.71 20.60
N LYS A 46 -14.61 -12.44 20.19
CA LYS A 46 -15.80 -11.60 20.30
C LYS A 46 -16.92 -12.04 19.36
N ALA A 47 -16.60 -12.50 18.16
CA ALA A 47 -17.59 -13.05 17.23
C ALA A 47 -18.25 -14.33 17.76
N ASN A 48 -17.45 -15.26 18.30
CA ASN A 48 -17.95 -16.49 18.91
C ASN A 48 -18.74 -16.21 20.20
N GLY A 49 -18.29 -15.25 21.00
CA GLY A 49 -18.99 -14.78 22.20
C GLY A 49 -20.35 -14.16 21.86
N PHE A 50 -20.44 -13.40 20.76
CA PHE A 50 -21.68 -12.84 20.25
C PHE A 50 -22.69 -13.94 19.85
N GLU A 51 -22.25 -14.92 19.05
CA GLU A 51 -23.13 -16.02 18.61
C GLU A 51 -23.65 -16.84 19.80
N SER A 52 -22.77 -17.12 20.77
CA SER A 52 -23.13 -17.84 22.00
C SER A 52 -24.13 -17.06 22.88
N LYS A 53 -23.94 -15.73 23.00
CA LYS A 53 -24.79 -14.87 23.85
C LYS A 53 -26.17 -14.63 23.27
N TYR A 54 -26.29 -14.52 21.95
CA TYR A 54 -27.53 -14.11 21.28
C TYR A 54 -28.20 -15.22 20.48
N GLY A 55 -27.56 -16.40 20.35
CA GLY A 55 -28.08 -17.53 19.58
C GLY A 55 -28.25 -17.23 18.09
N MET A 56 -27.46 -16.29 17.56
CA MET A 56 -27.58 -15.82 16.18
C MET A 56 -26.22 -15.59 15.53
N LYS A 57 -26.12 -15.96 14.25
CA LYS A 57 -24.95 -15.68 13.43
C LYS A 57 -24.93 -14.23 12.99
N LEU A 58 -23.80 -13.56 13.21
CA LEU A 58 -23.59 -12.22 12.70
C LEU A 58 -23.54 -12.25 11.17
N THR A 59 -24.42 -11.49 10.53
CA THR A 59 -24.37 -11.31 9.07
C THR A 59 -23.82 -9.92 8.77
N VAL A 60 -22.64 -9.85 8.17
CA VAL A 60 -22.06 -8.57 7.72
C VAL A 60 -22.14 -8.49 6.21
N LYS A 61 -22.60 -7.34 5.71
CA LYS A 61 -22.64 -7.04 4.28
C LYS A 61 -21.60 -5.99 3.97
N PHE A 62 -20.73 -6.29 3.01
CA PHE A 62 -19.72 -5.36 2.54
C PHE A 62 -19.98 -4.98 1.08
N ARG A 63 -19.68 -3.73 0.75
CA ARG A 63 -19.69 -3.24 -0.63
C ARG A 63 -18.24 -3.13 -1.11
N HIS A 64 -17.94 -3.77 -2.23
CA HIS A 64 -16.65 -3.65 -2.90
C HIS A 64 -16.45 -2.22 -3.41
N VAL A 65 -15.45 -1.52 -2.87
CA VAL A 65 -15.11 -0.12 -3.21
C VAL A 65 -13.60 0.06 -3.43
N PRO A 66 -12.97 -0.75 -4.30
CA PRO A 66 -11.52 -0.84 -4.45
C PRO A 66 -10.91 0.51 -4.82
N ASN A 67 -11.58 1.29 -5.68
CA ASN A 67 -11.14 2.63 -6.06
C ASN A 67 -11.04 3.60 -4.87
N SER A 68 -11.98 3.55 -3.93
CA SER A 68 -11.93 4.40 -2.74
C SER A 68 -10.81 3.97 -1.79
N PHE A 69 -10.64 2.66 -1.62
CA PHE A 69 -9.59 2.12 -0.78
C PHE A 69 -8.18 2.36 -1.35
N GLY A 70 -7.97 2.08 -2.64
CA GLY A 70 -6.72 2.38 -3.33
C GLY A 70 -6.40 3.88 -3.32
N ARG A 71 -7.41 4.75 -3.48
CA ARG A 71 -7.21 6.21 -3.38
C ARG A 71 -6.81 6.65 -1.97
N LEU A 72 -7.35 6.02 -0.94
CA LEU A 72 -6.90 6.23 0.45
C LEU A 72 -5.42 5.86 0.60
N LEU A 73 -5.03 4.66 0.14
CA LEU A 73 -3.63 4.23 0.17
C LEU A 73 -2.72 5.20 -0.59
N ALA A 74 -3.13 5.64 -1.78
CA ALA A 74 -2.37 6.60 -2.58
C ALA A 74 -2.14 7.93 -1.84
N LYS A 75 -3.15 8.44 -1.12
CA LYS A 75 -3.02 9.64 -0.28
C LYS A 75 -2.03 9.44 0.87
N ILE A 76 -2.10 8.29 1.56
CA ILE A 76 -1.15 7.96 2.63
C ILE A 76 0.27 7.85 2.06
N GLY A 77 0.44 7.17 0.93
CA GLY A 77 1.73 7.03 0.27
C GLY A 77 2.33 8.36 -0.18
N TYR A 78 1.52 9.25 -0.75
CA TYR A 78 1.96 10.60 -1.12
C TYR A 78 2.39 11.41 0.12
N GLY A 79 1.59 11.38 1.19
CA GLY A 79 1.96 12.01 2.46
C GLY A 79 3.25 11.45 3.08
N GLN A 80 3.45 10.13 3.00
CA GLN A 80 4.67 9.47 3.48
C GLN A 80 5.92 9.94 2.73
N VAL A 81 5.84 10.15 1.41
CA VAL A 81 6.98 10.68 0.64
C VAL A 81 7.24 12.15 0.96
N LEU A 82 6.18 12.94 1.12
CA LEU A 82 6.28 14.37 1.47
C LEU A 82 6.80 14.63 2.89
N TRP A 83 6.82 13.60 3.75
CA TRP A 83 7.45 13.71 5.07
C TRP A 83 8.94 14.01 4.97
N THR A 84 9.62 13.45 3.96
CA THR A 84 11.08 13.60 3.78
C THR A 84 11.42 14.49 2.59
N LEU A 85 10.59 14.51 1.54
CA LEU A 85 10.86 15.25 0.31
C LEU A 85 9.92 16.45 0.15
N GLY A 86 10.45 17.52 -0.44
CA GLY A 86 9.66 18.69 -0.84
C GLY A 86 8.81 18.41 -2.09
N LEU A 87 7.86 19.31 -2.37
CA LEU A 87 6.96 19.21 -3.53
C LEU A 87 7.70 19.24 -4.88
N ASP A 88 8.84 19.92 -4.94
CA ASP A 88 9.62 20.11 -6.16
C ASP A 88 10.74 19.06 -6.33
N ASP A 89 10.89 18.14 -5.36
CA ASP A 89 11.96 17.13 -5.39
C ASP A 89 11.71 15.98 -6.38
N PHE A 90 10.46 15.81 -6.81
CA PHE A 90 10.05 14.70 -7.68
C PHE A 90 8.80 15.07 -8.49
N ARG A 91 8.57 14.32 -9.57
CA ARG A 91 7.33 14.40 -10.35
C ARG A 91 6.28 13.45 -9.76
N PRO A 92 5.14 13.95 -9.26
CA PRO A 92 4.14 13.10 -8.61
C PRO A 92 3.26 12.36 -9.62
N LEU A 93 3.50 11.05 -9.78
CA LEU A 93 2.74 10.16 -10.67
C LEU A 93 1.36 9.80 -10.09
N CYS A 94 1.21 9.82 -8.76
CA CYS A 94 -0.02 9.38 -8.10
C CYS A 94 -1.14 10.43 -8.06
N LEU A 95 -0.82 11.73 -8.23
CA LEU A 95 -1.79 12.82 -8.09
C LEU A 95 -3.00 12.70 -9.03
N PRO A 96 -2.87 12.36 -10.32
CA PRO A 96 -4.04 12.20 -11.20
C PRO A 96 -5.05 11.16 -10.68
N TYR A 97 -4.60 10.11 -10.00
CA TYR A 97 -5.48 9.09 -9.40
C TYR A 97 -6.10 9.55 -8.07
N ILE A 98 -5.30 10.26 -7.26
CA ILE A 98 -5.75 10.86 -6.00
C ILE A 98 -6.88 11.87 -6.26
N LEU A 99 -6.70 12.72 -7.28
CA LEU A 99 -7.63 13.77 -7.68
C LEU A 99 -8.79 13.24 -8.54
N GLY A 100 -8.72 11.98 -8.98
CA GLY A 100 -9.78 11.34 -9.77
C GLY A 100 -9.78 11.69 -11.26
N ALA A 101 -8.73 12.37 -11.75
CA ALA A 101 -8.52 12.57 -13.19
C ALA A 101 -8.21 11.26 -13.92
N ARG A 102 -7.68 10.26 -13.20
CA ARG A 102 -7.49 8.88 -13.68
C ARG A 102 -8.20 7.89 -12.75
N SER A 103 -8.86 6.90 -13.32
CA SER A 103 -9.72 5.97 -12.58
C SER A 103 -9.06 4.64 -12.23
N ASN A 104 -8.07 4.17 -13.02
CA ASN A 104 -7.43 2.89 -12.80
C ASN A 104 -6.42 2.96 -11.64
N ILE A 105 -6.90 2.85 -10.40
CA ILE A 105 -6.04 2.95 -9.21
C ILE A 105 -5.05 1.78 -9.10
N SER A 106 -5.40 0.61 -9.66
CA SER A 106 -4.56 -0.60 -9.61
C SER A 106 -3.29 -0.48 -10.45
N TYR A 107 -3.23 0.53 -11.32
CA TYR A 107 -2.01 0.87 -12.04
C TYR A 107 -0.89 1.34 -11.11
N ILE A 108 -1.21 2.12 -10.07
CA ILE A 108 -0.21 2.69 -9.14
C ILE A 108 -0.23 2.07 -7.75
N VAL A 109 -1.31 1.37 -7.37
CA VAL A 109 -1.47 0.73 -6.05
C VAL A 109 -1.46 -0.78 -6.21
N GLY A 110 -0.69 -1.44 -5.35
CA GLY A 110 -0.68 -2.89 -5.21
C GLY A 110 -0.32 -3.31 -3.79
N GLY A 111 0.06 -4.57 -3.62
CA GLY A 111 0.52 -5.07 -2.33
C GLY A 111 1.24 -6.41 -2.42
N ALA A 112 1.53 -6.95 -1.25
CA ALA A 112 1.91 -8.34 -1.08
C ALA A 112 0.65 -9.20 -1.06
N PHE A 113 0.66 -10.29 -1.81
CA PHE A 113 -0.43 -11.26 -1.73
C PHE A 113 -0.39 -12.01 -0.39
N ASP A 114 0.79 -12.33 0.12
CA ASP A 114 0.95 -12.97 1.42
C ASP A 114 0.84 -11.94 2.57
N ILE A 115 0.22 -12.37 3.67
CA ILE A 115 0.02 -11.55 4.86
C ILE A 115 1.12 -11.90 5.86
N PRO A 116 2.04 -10.97 6.18
CA PRO A 116 3.09 -11.24 7.15
C PRO A 116 2.53 -11.42 8.58
N PRO A 117 3.30 -12.05 9.48
CA PRO A 117 2.90 -12.17 10.88
C PRO A 117 2.78 -10.78 11.53
N PRO A 118 1.95 -10.64 12.59
CA PRO A 118 1.82 -9.40 13.34
C PRO A 118 3.16 -8.96 13.93
N THR A 119 3.36 -7.64 14.03
CA THR A 119 4.49 -7.01 14.71
C THR A 119 4.00 -6.38 16.02
N PRO A 120 4.16 -7.06 17.17
CA PRO A 120 3.61 -6.59 18.45
C PRO A 120 4.06 -5.16 18.78
N GLY A 121 3.12 -4.33 19.25
CA GLY A 121 3.39 -2.94 19.63
C GLY A 121 3.48 -1.94 18.48
N VAL A 122 3.43 -2.37 17.21
CA VAL A 122 3.54 -1.48 16.05
C VAL A 122 2.16 -1.26 15.41
N GLY A 123 1.56 -0.09 15.64
CA GLY A 123 0.23 0.24 15.10
C GLY A 123 0.21 0.40 13.57
N TYR A 124 1.29 0.91 12.97
CA TYR A 124 1.44 0.99 11.51
C TYR A 124 2.92 0.97 11.14
N ASN A 125 3.22 0.54 9.93
CA ASN A 125 4.56 0.61 9.37
C ASN A 125 4.49 1.29 8.00
N LEU A 126 5.11 2.46 7.89
CA LEU A 126 5.20 3.25 6.67
C LEU A 126 6.68 3.46 6.35
N ARG A 127 7.07 3.20 5.10
CA ARG A 127 8.44 3.46 4.63
C ARG A 127 8.41 3.90 3.19
N THR A 128 9.34 4.78 2.83
CA THR A 128 9.63 5.09 1.43
C THR A 128 10.73 4.14 0.98
N VAL A 129 10.65 3.64 -0.25
CA VAL A 129 11.73 2.90 -0.91
C VAL A 129 11.93 3.51 -2.30
N VAL A 130 13.13 3.36 -2.83
CA VAL A 130 13.49 3.89 -4.15
C VAL A 130 13.99 2.77 -5.03
N VAL A 131 13.65 2.81 -6.33
CA VAL A 131 14.17 1.85 -7.31
C VAL A 131 14.59 2.59 -8.56
N GLY A 132 15.77 2.28 -9.07
CA GLY A 132 16.23 2.77 -10.36
C GLY A 132 17.73 2.85 -10.47
N ASP A 133 18.21 3.83 -11.22
CA ASP A 133 19.62 4.06 -11.50
C ASP A 133 19.99 5.55 -11.28
N GLY A 134 21.23 5.92 -11.60
CA GLY A 134 21.71 7.28 -11.43
C GLY A 134 20.95 8.31 -12.27
N ALA A 135 20.29 7.93 -13.35
CA ALA A 135 19.57 8.84 -14.24
C ALA A 135 18.08 8.95 -13.88
N ARG A 136 17.47 7.91 -13.33
CA ARG A 136 16.06 7.89 -12.93
C ARG A 136 15.82 6.99 -11.73
N ILE A 137 15.00 7.47 -10.78
CA ILE A 137 14.47 6.63 -9.70
C ILE A 137 12.94 6.77 -9.59
N LEU A 138 12.29 5.69 -9.17
CA LEU A 138 10.91 5.69 -8.69
C LEU A 138 10.88 5.85 -7.18
N LEU A 139 9.87 6.57 -6.71
CA LEU A 139 9.54 6.68 -5.30
C LEU A 139 8.32 5.80 -5.01
N ILE A 140 8.50 4.84 -4.12
CA ILE A 140 7.46 3.88 -3.75
C ILE A 140 7.23 3.97 -2.24
N ALA A 141 5.98 4.17 -1.83
CA ALA A 141 5.61 4.11 -0.42
C ALA A 141 5.09 2.71 -0.08
N LEU A 142 5.67 2.07 0.94
CA LEU A 142 5.21 0.79 1.47
C LEU A 142 4.41 1.03 2.74
N LEU A 143 3.24 0.40 2.83
CA LEU A 143 2.23 0.70 3.84
C LEU A 143 1.74 -0.60 4.48
N ARG A 144 1.81 -0.71 5.81
CA ARG A 144 1.13 -1.75 6.58
C ARG A 144 0.31 -1.10 7.68
N LEU A 145 -1.01 -1.03 7.48
CA LEU A 145 -1.95 -0.49 8.45
C LEU A 145 -2.26 -1.55 9.51
N TYR A 146 -2.25 -1.22 10.80
CA TYR A 146 -2.44 -2.18 11.89
C TYR A 146 -1.41 -3.31 11.85
N ALA A 147 -0.12 -2.95 11.79
CA ALA A 147 0.97 -3.93 11.66
C ALA A 147 1.05 -4.92 12.84
N ASN A 148 0.46 -4.58 13.98
CA ASN A 148 0.25 -5.42 15.15
C ASN A 148 -0.86 -6.47 14.99
N LEU A 149 -1.48 -6.56 13.81
CA LEU A 149 -2.49 -7.57 13.44
C LEU A 149 -2.09 -8.27 12.13
N HIS A 150 -2.86 -9.28 11.74
CA HIS A 150 -2.69 -10.02 10.47
C HIS A 150 -3.21 -9.22 9.27
N THR A 151 -2.68 -8.03 9.04
CA THR A 151 -3.07 -7.16 7.91
C THR A 151 -2.12 -7.22 6.73
N PRO A 152 -2.63 -7.02 5.50
CA PRO A 152 -1.82 -6.98 4.29
C PRO A 152 -0.81 -5.82 4.27
N VAL A 153 0.23 -5.98 3.44
CA VAL A 153 1.18 -4.93 3.09
C VAL A 153 0.83 -4.40 1.71
N TYR A 154 0.84 -3.09 1.56
CA TYR A 154 0.57 -2.37 0.32
C TYR A 154 1.81 -1.64 -0.17
N HIS A 155 1.80 -1.30 -1.46
CA HIS A 155 2.71 -0.34 -2.03
C HIS A 155 1.99 0.62 -2.96
N VAL A 156 2.53 1.83 -3.04
CA VAL A 156 2.04 2.89 -3.92
C VAL A 156 3.22 3.45 -4.68
N VAL A 157 3.14 3.46 -6.01
CA VAL A 157 4.08 4.21 -6.84
C VAL A 157 3.68 5.68 -6.80
N VAL A 158 4.47 6.47 -6.08
CA VAL A 158 4.13 7.86 -5.74
C VAL A 158 4.56 8.83 -6.83
N GLY A 159 5.78 8.65 -7.34
CA GLY A 159 6.40 9.58 -8.26
C GLY A 159 7.72 9.08 -8.82
N ASP A 160 8.36 9.90 -9.64
CA ASP A 160 9.68 9.65 -10.17
C ASP A 160 10.57 10.89 -10.16
N VAL A 161 11.88 10.65 -10.16
CA VAL A 161 12.93 11.67 -10.21
C VAL A 161 13.78 11.40 -11.44
N LEU A 162 14.09 12.45 -12.20
CA LEU A 162 14.87 12.40 -13.43
C LEU A 162 16.11 13.29 -13.32
N GLY A 163 17.23 12.80 -13.86
CA GLY A 163 18.51 13.52 -13.92
C GLY A 163 19.42 13.23 -12.73
N GLU A 164 20.71 13.03 -13.00
CA GLU A 164 21.69 12.59 -11.99
C GLU A 164 21.79 13.51 -10.77
N SER A 165 21.75 14.83 -10.97
CA SER A 165 21.83 15.80 -9.88
C SER A 165 20.61 15.71 -8.96
N SER A 166 19.41 15.63 -9.54
CA SER A 166 18.15 15.49 -8.80
C SER A 166 18.09 14.15 -8.07
N VAL A 167 18.49 13.05 -8.73
CA VAL A 167 18.54 11.72 -8.12
C VAL A 167 19.48 11.71 -6.92
N ARG A 168 20.72 12.21 -7.06
CA ARG A 168 21.68 12.30 -5.94
C ARG A 168 21.15 13.15 -4.80
N SER A 169 20.53 14.29 -5.10
CA SER A 169 19.92 15.16 -4.09
C SER A 169 18.82 14.45 -3.29
N VAL A 170 17.93 13.73 -3.98
CA VAL A 170 16.83 12.98 -3.36
C VAL A 170 17.35 11.83 -2.52
N ILE A 171 18.33 11.06 -3.01
CA ILE A 171 18.95 9.97 -2.25
C ILE A 171 19.59 10.50 -0.97
N ALA A 172 20.34 11.61 -1.04
CA ALA A 172 20.95 12.22 0.14
C ALA A 172 19.91 12.66 1.19
N LYS A 173 18.74 13.17 0.74
CA LYS A 173 17.62 13.50 1.65
C LYS A 173 17.04 12.24 2.30
N LEU A 174 16.88 11.17 1.53
CA LEU A 174 16.34 9.91 2.05
C LEU A 174 17.29 9.20 3.01
N GLU A 175 18.61 9.25 2.79
CA GLU A 175 19.63 8.70 3.70
C GLU A 175 19.67 9.40 5.06
N SER A 176 19.26 10.67 5.12
CA SER A 176 19.21 11.43 6.38
C SER A 176 18.06 11.00 7.30
N VAL A 177 17.13 10.20 6.78
CA VAL A 177 16.01 9.60 7.51
C VAL A 177 16.24 8.09 7.49
N ASP A 178 15.79 7.36 8.51
CA ASP A 178 15.93 5.89 8.60
C ASP A 178 15.00 5.21 7.56
N VAL A 179 15.28 5.44 6.28
CA VAL A 179 14.53 5.01 5.11
C VAL A 179 15.19 3.74 4.61
N GLY A 180 14.41 2.66 4.51
CA GLY A 180 14.91 1.43 3.90
C GLY A 180 15.28 1.69 2.44
N ILE A 181 16.56 1.87 2.14
CA ILE A 181 17.06 1.99 0.77
C ILE A 181 17.00 0.60 0.14
N GLY A 182 15.85 0.31 -0.47
CA GLY A 182 15.64 -0.87 -1.27
C GLY A 182 16.46 -0.80 -2.56
N ALA A 183 17.74 -1.09 -2.47
CA ALA A 183 18.61 -1.42 -3.60
C ALA A 183 18.67 -0.39 -4.75
N ILE A 184 19.63 0.54 -4.65
CA ILE A 184 20.59 0.63 -5.74
C ILE A 184 21.51 -0.60 -5.56
N GLY A 185 21.05 -1.78 -5.98
CA GLY A 185 21.84 -3.02 -5.99
C GLY A 185 21.93 -3.90 -4.72
N SER A 186 21.00 -3.84 -3.75
CA SER A 186 20.97 -4.81 -2.64
C SER A 186 20.18 -6.10 -2.96
N ILE A 187 20.81 -7.24 -2.67
CA ILE A 187 20.38 -8.63 -2.97
C ILE A 187 19.11 -9.04 -2.21
N GLU A 188 18.79 -8.38 -1.09
CA GLU A 188 17.60 -8.68 -0.26
C GLU A 188 16.26 -8.31 -0.91
N ALA A 189 16.28 -7.64 -2.07
CA ALA A 189 15.08 -7.17 -2.74
C ALA A 189 14.47 -8.22 -3.70
N GLU A 190 15.21 -9.27 -4.11
CA GLU A 190 14.70 -10.27 -5.06
C GLU A 190 13.37 -10.89 -4.60
N GLY A 191 12.36 -10.84 -5.46
CA GLY A 191 11.01 -11.33 -5.16
C GLY A 191 10.10 -10.37 -4.39
N SER A 192 10.59 -9.17 -4.04
CA SER A 192 9.76 -8.16 -3.37
C SER A 192 8.56 -7.74 -4.23
N HIS A 193 7.38 -7.66 -3.61
CA HIS A 193 6.12 -7.30 -4.26
C HIS A 193 6.11 -5.87 -4.85
N TRP A 194 7.06 -5.02 -4.47
CA TRP A 194 7.20 -3.63 -4.91
C TRP A 194 8.34 -3.39 -5.90
N LEU A 195 9.20 -4.38 -6.17
CA LEU A 195 10.22 -4.25 -7.21
C LEU A 195 9.57 -4.32 -8.60
N PRO A 196 9.98 -3.50 -9.57
CA PRO A 196 9.58 -3.66 -10.96
C PRO A 196 10.04 -5.01 -11.54
N ASN A 197 9.20 -5.64 -12.36
CA ASN A 197 9.59 -6.80 -13.17
C ASN A 197 10.43 -6.40 -14.39
N VAL A 198 10.32 -5.13 -14.81
CA VAL A 198 11.00 -4.56 -15.97
C VAL A 198 11.55 -3.19 -15.56
N TRP A 199 12.81 -2.90 -15.91
CA TRP A 199 13.43 -1.59 -15.74
C TRP A 199 14.29 -1.24 -16.96
N PRO A 200 14.27 0.02 -17.46
CA PRO A 200 13.38 1.10 -17.05
C PRO A 200 11.92 0.81 -17.39
N LEU A 201 11.00 1.46 -16.68
CA LEU A 201 9.58 1.41 -17.04
C LEU A 201 9.33 2.09 -18.40
N PRO A 202 8.38 1.57 -19.20
CA PRO A 202 8.01 2.13 -20.51
C PRO A 202 7.50 3.57 -20.44
#